data_AF-A0A7S2YDC2-F1
#
_entry.id   AF-A0A7S2YDC2-F1
#
_cell.length_a   1.000
_cell.length_b   1.000
_cell.length_c   1.000
_cell.angle_alpha   90.00
_cell.angle_beta   90.00
_cell.angle_gamma   90.00
#
_symmetry.space_group_name_H-M   'P 1'
#
loop_
_entity.id
_entity.type
_entity.pdbx_description
1 polymer ?
#
loop_
_entity_poly.entity_id
_entity_poly.type
_entity_poly.pdbx_seq_one_letter_code
_entity_poly.pdbx_strand_id
1 'polypeptide(L)'
;MGPYDIIIDDGSHVPKHMIFSFFTLFKKCLNPGGLFVIEDLETNYWDVEWPSFGVKLEGTGFSASPADSAVEKMKQFIDILARYQLHSPDLSIMDGDEAICSIEFGMNILVVKKCTLEDMRIRPGRLPKSRVDVPSRDKFVAEAKKTNPLIE
;
A
#
# COMPACT_ATOMS: atom_id res chain seq x y z
N MET A 1 -5.18 8.74 -18.83
CA MET A 1 -5.79 7.40 -18.67
C MET A 1 -6.60 7.40 -17.38
N GLY A 2 -7.67 6.61 -17.33
CA GLY A 2 -8.63 6.61 -16.22
C GLY A 2 -9.63 7.78 -16.24
N PRO A 3 -10.57 7.81 -15.28
CA PRO A 3 -10.58 6.94 -14.09
C PRO A 3 -11.23 5.56 -14.32
N TYR A 4 -10.92 4.60 -13.44
CA TYR A 4 -11.40 3.21 -13.44
C TYR A 4 -12.07 2.85 -12.12
N ASP A 5 -13.04 1.94 -12.15
CA ASP A 5 -13.69 1.41 -10.94
C ASP A 5 -12.92 0.23 -10.33
N ILE A 6 -12.26 -0.56 -11.17
CA ILE A 6 -11.41 -1.68 -10.76
C ILE A 6 -10.11 -1.61 -11.55
N ILE A 7 -8.99 -1.76 -10.85
CA ILE A 7 -7.65 -1.92 -11.43
C ILE A 7 -7.08 -3.23 -10.87
N ILE A 8 -6.59 -4.10 -11.74
CA ILE A 8 -5.96 -5.38 -11.38
C ILE A 8 -4.51 -5.33 -11.89
N ASP A 9 -3.55 -5.45 -10.99
CA ASP A 9 -2.14 -5.68 -11.30
C ASP A 9 -1.87 -7.19 -11.28
N ASP A 10 -2.02 -7.78 -12.45
CA ASP A 10 -1.62 -9.15 -12.82
C ASP A 10 -0.51 -9.05 -13.89
N GLY A 11 0.48 -8.20 -13.60
CA GLY A 11 1.47 -7.74 -14.56
C GLY A 11 2.71 -8.62 -14.64
N SER A 12 3.88 -8.05 -14.34
CA SER A 12 5.15 -8.78 -14.43
C SER A 12 5.45 -9.66 -13.22
N HIS A 13 4.62 -9.56 -12.19
CA HIS A 13 4.81 -10.13 -10.85
C HIS A 13 6.13 -9.79 -10.16
N VAL A 14 6.81 -8.71 -10.59
CA VAL A 14 8.00 -8.19 -9.94
C VAL A 14 7.54 -7.28 -8.79
N PRO A 15 7.94 -7.53 -7.53
CA PRO A 15 7.44 -6.77 -6.37
C PRO A 15 7.56 -5.25 -6.51
N LYS A 16 8.68 -4.77 -7.08
CA LYS A 16 8.91 -3.34 -7.32
C LYS A 16 7.91 -2.73 -8.32
N HIS A 17 7.51 -3.50 -9.33
CA HIS A 17 6.50 -3.06 -10.29
C HIS A 17 5.12 -3.01 -9.62
N MET A 18 4.76 -4.03 -8.81
CA MET A 18 3.51 -4.02 -8.04
C MET A 18 3.40 -2.78 -7.13
N ILE A 19 4.49 -2.45 -6.41
CA ILE A 19 4.55 -1.26 -5.55
C ILE A 19 4.41 0.02 -6.40
N PHE A 20 5.15 0.11 -7.50
CA PHE A 20 5.10 1.28 -8.39
C PHE A 20 3.70 1.49 -9.00
N SER A 21 3.08 0.42 -9.50
CA SER A 21 1.72 0.41 -10.02
C SER A 21 0.72 0.90 -8.98
N PHE A 22 0.77 0.35 -7.76
CA PHE A 22 -0.12 0.75 -6.67
C PHE A 22 0.02 2.25 -6.38
N PHE A 23 1.23 2.73 -6.10
CA PHE A 23 1.45 4.13 -5.76
C PHE A 23 1.04 5.10 -6.88
N THR A 24 1.21 4.70 -8.14
CA THR A 24 0.88 5.55 -9.29
C THR A 24 -0.61 5.54 -9.58
N LEU A 25 -1.21 4.36 -9.69
CA LEU A 25 -2.56 4.19 -10.23
C LEU A 25 -3.64 4.34 -9.16
N PHE A 26 -3.38 3.97 -7.91
CA PHE A 26 -4.37 4.11 -6.83
C PHE A 26 -4.82 5.57 -6.65
N LYS A 27 -3.85 6.50 -6.61
CA LYS A 27 -4.16 7.92 -6.49
C LYS A 27 -4.69 8.49 -7.81
N LYS A 28 -3.96 8.31 -8.92
CA LYS A 28 -4.20 9.03 -10.19
C LYS A 28 -5.37 8.47 -11.00
N CYS A 29 -5.67 7.18 -10.89
CA CYS A 29 -6.55 6.48 -11.84
C CYS A 29 -7.74 5.75 -11.22
N LEU A 30 -7.76 5.45 -9.92
CA LEU A 30 -8.86 4.73 -9.30
C LEU A 30 -9.98 5.67 -8.81
N ASN A 31 -11.23 5.39 -9.16
CA ASN A 31 -12.41 6.11 -8.68
C ASN A 31 -12.60 5.95 -7.16
N PRO A 32 -13.17 6.95 -6.46
CA PRO A 32 -13.67 6.76 -5.10
C PRO A 32 -14.63 5.57 -5.04
N GLY A 33 -14.47 4.69 -4.05
CA GLY A 33 -15.22 3.43 -3.95
C GLY A 33 -14.66 2.26 -4.77
N GLY A 34 -13.68 2.51 -5.64
CA GLY A 34 -13.08 1.50 -6.50
C GLY A 34 -12.13 0.54 -5.76
N LEU A 35 -11.73 -0.51 -6.47
CA LEU A 35 -10.82 -1.55 -5.98
C LEU A 35 -9.51 -1.56 -6.77
N PHE A 36 -8.40 -1.60 -6.06
CA PHE A 36 -7.10 -1.95 -6.61
C PHE A 36 -6.73 -3.35 -6.16
N VAL A 37 -6.39 -4.24 -7.09
CA VAL A 37 -6.09 -5.64 -6.83
C VAL A 37 -4.65 -5.93 -7.25
N ILE A 38 -3.92 -6.71 -6.46
CA ILE A 38 -2.61 -7.27 -6.81
C ILE A 38 -2.73 -8.79 -6.74
N GLU A 39 -2.38 -9.49 -7.81
CA GLU A 39 -2.34 -10.96 -7.88
C GLU A 39 -0.91 -11.49 -7.72
N ASP A 40 -0.80 -12.82 -7.59
CA ASP A 40 0.44 -13.58 -7.50
C ASP A 40 1.43 -13.08 -6.44
N LEU A 41 0.94 -12.87 -5.21
CA LEU A 41 1.77 -12.37 -4.10
C LEU A 41 2.89 -13.33 -3.70
N GLU A 42 2.82 -14.63 -4.03
CA GLU A 42 3.86 -15.61 -3.72
C GLU A 42 5.22 -15.23 -4.31
N THR A 43 5.25 -14.47 -5.41
CA THR A 43 6.52 -14.03 -6.04
C THR A 43 7.33 -13.10 -5.13
N ASN A 44 6.68 -12.50 -4.12
CA ASN A 44 7.33 -11.74 -3.05
C ASN A 44 8.12 -12.63 -2.08
N TYR A 45 8.15 -13.94 -2.30
CA TYR A 45 8.87 -14.93 -1.51
C TYR A 45 9.78 -15.84 -2.35
N TRP A 46 9.85 -15.63 -3.66
CA TRP A 46 10.67 -16.46 -4.54
C TRP A 46 12.09 -15.93 -4.64
N ASP A 47 13.07 -16.84 -4.62
CA ASP A 47 14.47 -16.59 -4.94
C ASP A 47 14.80 -17.30 -6.26
N VAL A 48 14.40 -16.66 -7.37
CA VAL A 48 14.50 -17.22 -8.73
C VAL A 48 14.88 -16.15 -9.74
N GLU A 49 15.49 -16.59 -10.83
CA GLU A 49 15.58 -15.78 -12.05
C GLU A 49 14.29 -15.95 -12.85
N TRP A 50 13.55 -14.85 -13.06
CA TRP A 50 12.28 -14.90 -13.77
C TRP A 50 12.54 -15.10 -15.26
N PRO A 51 12.24 -16.28 -15.85
CA PRO A 51 12.75 -16.66 -17.16
C PRO A 51 12.26 -15.73 -18.29
N SER A 52 11.04 -15.21 -18.18
CA SER A 52 10.40 -14.41 -19.22
C SER A 52 10.94 -12.97 -19.33
N PHE A 53 11.62 -12.46 -18.29
CA PHE A 53 12.06 -11.07 -18.24
C PHE A 53 13.54 -10.88 -17.91
N GLY A 54 14.27 -11.96 -17.61
CA GLY A 54 15.68 -11.86 -17.18
C GLY A 54 15.86 -11.05 -15.89
N VAL A 55 14.77 -10.90 -15.11
CA VAL A 55 14.78 -10.18 -13.85
C VAL A 55 15.02 -11.19 -12.75
N LYS A 56 16.06 -10.98 -11.95
CA LYS A 56 16.28 -11.77 -10.75
C LYS A 56 15.42 -11.25 -9.61
N LEU A 57 14.57 -12.10 -9.06
CA LEU A 57 13.83 -11.81 -7.84
C LEU A 57 14.77 -12.09 -6.66
N GLU A 58 15.56 -11.10 -6.27
CA GLU A 58 16.43 -11.15 -5.09
C GLU A 58 15.92 -10.25 -3.97
N GLY A 59 16.27 -10.57 -2.72
CA GLY A 59 15.91 -9.74 -1.56
C GLY A 59 14.44 -9.82 -1.14
N THR A 60 13.74 -10.84 -1.61
CA THR A 60 12.33 -11.18 -1.28
C THR A 60 12.26 -12.08 -0.03
N GLY A 61 11.05 -12.39 0.48
CA GLY A 61 10.85 -13.23 1.67
C GLY A 61 10.33 -12.51 2.92
N PHE A 62 10.17 -13.24 4.03
CA PHE A 62 9.60 -12.72 5.30
C PHE A 62 10.36 -11.56 5.94
N SER A 63 11.65 -11.42 5.63
CA SER A 63 12.52 -10.35 6.15
C SER A 63 12.98 -9.40 5.04
N ALA A 64 12.28 -9.42 3.89
CA ALA A 64 12.57 -8.52 2.79
C ALA A 64 12.39 -7.06 3.21
N SER A 65 13.19 -6.18 2.60
CA SER A 65 12.93 -4.76 2.69
C SER A 65 11.56 -4.44 2.07
N PRO A 66 10.76 -3.52 2.64
CA PRO A 66 9.55 -3.01 2.00
C PRO A 66 9.79 -2.33 0.63
N ALA A 67 11.04 -2.04 0.26
CA ALA A 67 11.38 -1.58 -1.09
C ALA A 67 11.45 -2.72 -2.12
N ASP A 68 11.58 -3.97 -1.66
CA ASP A 68 11.84 -5.16 -2.46
C ASP A 68 10.72 -6.22 -2.33
N SER A 69 9.72 -5.97 -1.46
CA SER A 69 8.53 -6.82 -1.29
C SER A 69 7.27 -5.96 -1.18
N ALA A 70 6.34 -6.18 -2.12
CA ALA A 70 5.02 -5.58 -2.11
C ALA A 70 4.23 -6.01 -0.87
N VAL A 71 4.37 -7.26 -0.42
CA VAL A 71 3.70 -7.71 0.82
C VAL A 71 4.20 -6.92 2.04
N GLU A 72 5.52 -6.79 2.21
CA GLU A 72 6.09 -6.03 3.32
C GLU A 72 5.77 -4.53 3.22
N LYS A 73 5.73 -3.96 2.02
CA LYS A 73 5.24 -2.60 1.78
C LYS A 73 3.78 -2.43 2.21
N MET A 74 2.91 -3.34 1.81
CA MET A 74 1.48 -3.25 2.10
C MET A 74 1.15 -3.46 3.58
N LYS A 75 1.98 -4.21 4.33
CA LYS A 75 1.88 -4.28 5.80
C LYS A 75 2.07 -2.93 6.47
N GLN A 76 2.92 -2.04 5.93
CA GLN A 76 3.10 -0.69 6.48
C GLN A 76 1.84 0.16 6.37
N PHE A 77 0.93 -0.13 5.43
CA PHE A 77 -0.33 0.58 5.31
C PHE A 77 -1.38 0.15 6.34
N ILE A 78 -1.20 -0.97 7.06
CA ILE A 78 -2.19 -1.46 8.02
C ILE A 78 -2.38 -0.48 9.19
N ASP A 79 -1.28 0.01 9.79
CA ASP A 79 -1.35 0.93 10.93
C ASP A 79 -1.93 2.30 10.56
N ILE A 80 -1.86 2.65 9.28
CA ILE A 80 -2.33 3.90 8.72
C ILE A 80 -3.87 3.95 8.65
N LEU A 81 -4.55 2.80 8.56
CA LEU A 81 -6.00 2.72 8.50
C LEU A 81 -6.68 3.32 9.74
N ALA A 82 -6.01 3.22 10.90
CA ALA A 82 -6.53 3.71 12.18
C ALA A 82 -6.22 5.19 12.45
N ARG A 83 -5.58 5.92 11.53
CA ARG A 83 -5.00 7.25 11.80
C ARG A 83 -5.98 8.27 12.39
N TYR A 84 -7.24 8.25 11.92
CA TYR A 84 -8.29 9.15 12.40
C TYR A 84 -8.74 8.75 13.80
N GLN A 85 -8.80 7.44 14.07
CA GLN A 85 -9.08 6.87 15.37
C GLN A 85 -7.97 7.15 16.39
N LEU A 86 -6.76 7.37 15.91
CA LEU A 86 -5.57 7.62 16.72
C LEU A 86 -5.23 9.11 16.91
N HIS A 87 -6.07 10.03 16.41
CA HIS A 87 -5.76 11.47 16.40
C HIS A 87 -4.46 11.84 15.71
N SER A 88 -4.06 11.05 14.73
CA SER A 88 -2.79 11.22 14.03
C SER A 88 -3.05 11.34 12.54
N PRO A 89 -3.73 12.42 12.07
CA PRO A 89 -3.99 12.59 10.63
C PRO A 89 -2.70 12.61 9.79
N ASP A 90 -1.57 13.00 10.41
CA ASP A 90 -0.24 13.03 9.80
C ASP A 90 0.45 11.65 9.73
N LEU A 91 -0.16 10.59 10.27
CA LEU A 91 0.28 9.21 10.06
C LEU A 91 -0.04 8.82 8.62
N SER A 92 0.84 9.22 7.70
CA SER A 92 0.73 9.05 6.25
C SER A 92 2.11 8.72 5.68
N ILE A 93 2.18 7.65 4.89
CA ILE A 93 3.41 7.17 4.24
C ILE A 93 3.38 7.36 2.74
N MET A 94 2.22 7.60 2.14
CA MET A 94 2.04 7.83 0.70
C MET A 94 1.01 8.94 0.47
N ASP A 95 1.27 9.80 -0.51
CA ASP A 95 0.30 10.79 -0.94
C ASP A 95 -0.99 10.13 -1.48
N GLY A 96 -2.15 10.49 -0.94
CA GLY A 96 -3.44 9.88 -1.25
C GLY A 96 -3.78 8.64 -0.42
N ASP A 97 -2.92 8.23 0.51
CA ASP A 97 -3.19 7.08 1.37
C ASP A 97 -4.35 7.30 2.35
N GLU A 98 -4.76 8.55 2.58
CA GLU A 98 -5.96 8.86 3.34
C GLU A 98 -7.22 8.26 2.70
N ALA A 99 -7.21 8.06 1.38
CA ALA A 99 -8.31 7.48 0.64
C ALA A 99 -8.35 5.94 0.73
N ILE A 100 -7.46 5.28 1.48
CA ILE A 100 -7.53 3.82 1.67
C ILE A 100 -8.59 3.50 2.73
N CYS A 101 -9.57 2.67 2.35
CA CYS A 101 -10.70 2.28 3.21
C CYS A 101 -10.50 0.91 3.85
N SER A 102 -10.01 -0.05 3.06
CA SER A 102 -9.72 -1.41 3.52
C SER A 102 -8.54 -1.98 2.74
N ILE A 103 -7.88 -2.94 3.38
CA ILE A 103 -6.83 -3.77 2.80
C ILE A 103 -7.20 -5.21 3.18
N GLU A 104 -7.36 -6.07 2.19
CA GLU A 104 -7.86 -7.42 2.33
C GLU A 104 -6.87 -8.39 1.67
N PHE A 105 -6.19 -9.21 2.49
CA PHE A 105 -5.29 -10.25 2.02
C PHE A 105 -6.06 -11.56 1.86
N GLY A 106 -5.95 -12.17 0.68
CA GLY A 106 -6.40 -13.53 0.39
C GLY A 106 -5.23 -14.43 -0.02
N MET A 107 -5.53 -15.66 -0.42
CA MET A 107 -4.53 -16.56 -0.98
C MET A 107 -4.02 -16.00 -2.31
N ASN A 108 -2.74 -15.60 -2.35
CA ASN A 108 -2.05 -14.98 -3.49
C ASN A 108 -2.74 -13.74 -4.07
N ILE A 109 -3.54 -13.02 -3.28
CA ILE A 109 -4.24 -11.82 -3.74
C ILE A 109 -4.29 -10.77 -2.64
N LEU A 110 -4.20 -9.50 -3.03
CA LEU A 110 -4.44 -8.34 -2.18
C LEU A 110 -5.46 -7.44 -2.83
N VAL A 111 -6.47 -7.02 -2.06
CA VAL A 111 -7.46 -6.03 -2.49
C VAL A 111 -7.34 -4.79 -1.61
N VAL A 112 -7.19 -3.62 -2.22
CA VAL A 112 -7.21 -2.32 -1.57
C VAL A 112 -8.44 -1.56 -2.04
N LYS A 113 -9.34 -1.24 -1.13
CA LYS A 113 -10.53 -0.43 -1.44
C LYS A 113 -10.23 1.05 -1.24
N LYS A 114 -10.57 1.87 -2.23
CA LYS A 114 -10.59 3.32 -2.08
C LYS A 114 -11.88 3.76 -1.42
N CYS A 115 -11.80 4.63 -0.41
CA CYS A 115 -12.97 5.23 0.23
C CYS A 115 -13.89 5.87 -0.80
N THR A 116 -15.20 5.74 -0.60
CA THR A 116 -16.15 6.61 -1.30
C THR A 116 -15.98 8.05 -0.82
N LEU A 117 -16.54 9.01 -1.56
CA LEU A 117 -16.58 10.40 -1.10
C LEU A 117 -17.32 10.55 0.23
N GLU A 118 -18.30 9.68 0.50
CA GLU A 118 -19.07 9.69 1.74
C GLU A 118 -18.25 9.16 2.92
N ASP A 119 -17.56 8.02 2.75
CA ASP A 119 -16.67 7.46 3.77
C ASP A 119 -15.64 8.49 4.26
N MET A 120 -15.10 9.29 3.32
CA MET A 120 -14.13 10.34 3.66
C MET A 120 -14.75 11.52 4.42
N ARG A 121 -16.05 11.80 4.24
CA ARG A 121 -16.77 12.86 4.96
C ARG A 121 -17.14 12.46 6.37
N ILE A 122 -17.45 11.19 6.59
CA ILE A 122 -17.92 10.68 7.90
C ILE A 122 -16.78 10.16 8.79
N ARG A 123 -15.53 10.53 8.50
CA ARG A 123 -14.38 10.15 9.32
C ARG A 123 -14.59 10.60 10.77
N PRO A 124 -14.30 9.73 11.75
CA PRO A 124 -14.57 10.05 13.13
C PRO A 124 -13.74 11.25 13.57
N GLY A 125 -14.40 12.17 14.26
CA GLY A 125 -13.79 13.38 14.81
C GLY A 125 -13.05 13.11 16.11
N ARG A 126 -13.44 13.81 17.18
CA ARG A 126 -12.74 13.72 18.47
C ARG A 126 -12.96 12.37 19.16
N LEU A 127 -11.87 11.69 19.47
CA LEU A 127 -11.79 10.34 20.03
C LEU A 127 -10.88 10.31 21.28
N PRO A 128 -10.75 9.15 21.96
CA PRO A 128 -9.86 9.03 23.11
C PRO A 128 -8.40 9.26 22.74
N LYS A 129 -7.57 9.62 23.74
CA LYS A 129 -6.11 9.68 23.53
C LYS A 129 -5.57 8.32 23.11
N SER A 130 -4.81 8.29 22.01
CA SER A 130 -4.08 7.10 21.58
C SER A 130 -2.75 6.96 22.34
N ARG A 131 -2.16 5.76 22.29
CA ARG A 131 -0.80 5.50 22.80
C ARG A 131 0.30 5.85 21.78
N VAL A 132 -0.08 6.37 20.61
CA VAL A 132 0.87 6.73 19.57
C VAL A 132 1.47 8.07 19.93
N ASP A 133 2.73 8.07 20.38
CA ASP A 133 3.49 9.28 20.63
C ASP A 133 4.10 9.82 19.32
N VAL A 134 4.34 11.14 19.30
CA VAL A 134 4.85 11.86 18.13
C VAL A 134 6.21 11.31 17.66
N PRO A 135 7.23 11.10 18.54
CA PRO A 135 8.49 10.50 18.13
C PRO A 135 8.36 9.12 17.45
N SER A 136 7.58 8.20 18.04
CA SER A 136 7.39 6.86 17.47
C SER A 136 6.68 6.92 16.12
N ARG A 137 5.64 7.77 16.00
CA ARG A 137 4.92 8.02 14.75
C ARG A 137 5.85 8.56 13.66
N ASP A 138 6.63 9.59 13.98
CA ASP A 138 7.50 10.26 13.01
C ASP A 138 8.64 9.34 12.55
N LYS A 139 9.17 8.52 13.46
CA LYS A 139 10.14 7.47 13.12
C LYS A 139 9.54 6.47 12.14
N PHE A 140 8.36 5.92 12.45
CA PHE A 140 7.66 4.98 11.56
C PHE A 140 7.42 5.58 10.17
N VAL A 141 6.87 6.80 10.11
CA VAL A 141 6.60 7.50 8.85
C VAL A 141 7.89 7.70 8.05
N ALA A 142 8.98 8.11 8.68
CA ALA A 142 10.26 8.31 8.02
C ALA A 142 10.83 6.98 7.48
N GLU A 143 10.76 5.89 8.24
CA GLU A 143 11.23 4.57 7.82
C GLU A 143 10.39 3.99 6.67
N ALA A 144 9.07 4.14 6.73
CA ALA A 144 8.18 3.72 5.65
C ALA A 144 8.42 4.51 4.35
N LYS A 145 8.58 5.83 4.44
CA LYS A 145 8.84 6.69 3.27
C LYS A 145 10.17 6.42 2.58
N LYS A 146 11.20 5.98 3.31
CA LYS A 146 12.52 5.61 2.73
C LYS A 146 12.44 4.47 1.72
N THR A 147 11.41 3.64 1.80
CA THR A 147 11.22 2.45 0.96
C THR A 147 10.13 2.65 -0.09
N ASN A 148 9.66 3.89 -0.28
CA ASN A 148 8.72 4.21 -1.34
C ASN A 148 9.42 4.22 -2.71
N PRO A 149 8.69 3.89 -3.79
CA PRO A 149 9.23 4.02 -5.14
C PRO A 149 9.45 5.51 -5.46
N LEU A 150 10.39 5.78 -6.36
CA LEU A 150 10.52 7.09 -6.99
C LEU A 150 9.39 7.23 -8.02
N ILE A 151 8.58 8.28 -7.89
CA ILE A 151 7.46 8.56 -8.78
C ILE A 151 7.65 9.98 -9.28
N GLU A 152 7.73 10.13 -10.59
CA GLU A 152 7.77 11.42 -11.28
C GLU A 152 6.38 12.05 -11.43
#